data_AF-A0A822CFW7-F1
#
_entry.id   AF-A0A822CFW7-F1
#
_cell.length_a   1.000
_cell.length_b   1.000
_cell.length_c   1.000
_cell.angle_alpha   90.00
_cell.angle_beta   90.00
_cell.angle_gamma   90.00
#
_symmetry.space_group_name_H-M   'P 1'
#
loop_
_entity.id
_entity.type
_entity.pdbx_description
1 polymer ?
#
loop_
_entity_poly.entity_id
_entity_poly.type
_entity_poly.pdbx_seq_one_letter_code
_entity_poly.pdbx_strand_id
1 'polypeptide(L)'
;MKLLSGSPLTDKSQTMLVSLEWTERLDKRPTDRTSDDLDIIFSKLKDLKAFEKFHPLLIQQLCYYSYFENLEKGVTLFRTGDLGANWFAILSGNVDVCVPSENGKGHTLICSLGAGAAFGESILYDTPRNATIITSSSVMLLRVEQKDFKILWERNKQYLHGVITSLSQLTNTLDPKRRTSEFDPSLIPQVASTKFLKDDPS
;
A
#
# COMPACT_ATOMS: atom_id res chain seq x y z
N MET A 1 15.19 27.81 -51.18
CA MET A 1 14.15 27.76 -50.14
C MET A 1 14.37 26.51 -49.30
N LYS A 2 14.80 26.65 -48.02
CA LYS A 2 15.00 25.52 -47.10
C LYS A 2 13.87 25.57 -46.07
N LEU A 3 13.04 24.52 -46.04
CA LEU A 3 11.97 24.34 -45.06
C LEU A 3 12.58 24.12 -43.68
N LEU A 4 12.20 24.94 -42.70
CA LEU A 4 12.52 24.75 -41.29
C LEU A 4 11.53 23.70 -40.74
N SER A 5 11.99 22.46 -40.59
CA SER A 5 11.28 21.45 -39.81
C SER A 5 11.43 21.81 -38.33
N GLY A 6 10.35 22.27 -37.70
CA GLY A 6 10.28 22.46 -36.26
C GLY A 6 10.52 21.12 -35.56
N SER A 7 11.52 21.08 -34.68
CA SER A 7 11.78 19.91 -33.82
C SER A 7 10.60 19.71 -32.87
N PRO A 8 10.18 18.46 -32.56
CA PRO A 8 9.10 18.22 -31.62
C PRO A 8 9.49 18.74 -30.24
N LEU A 9 8.62 19.56 -29.64
CA LEU A 9 8.68 19.88 -28.22
C LEU A 9 8.70 18.56 -27.43
N THR A 10 9.64 18.48 -26.50
CA THR A 10 10.17 17.27 -25.86
C THR A 10 9.17 16.40 -25.10
N ASP A 11 9.33 15.08 -25.25
CA ASP A 11 8.76 13.92 -24.54
C ASP A 11 8.52 14.08 -23.02
N LYS A 12 9.35 14.88 -22.33
CA LYS A 12 9.22 15.12 -20.88
C LYS A 12 7.94 15.87 -20.48
N SER A 13 7.46 16.79 -21.31
CA SER A 13 6.23 17.54 -21.03
C SER A 13 4.99 16.66 -21.21
N GLN A 14 4.98 15.82 -22.26
CA GLN A 14 3.94 14.82 -22.49
C GLN A 14 3.93 13.76 -21.36
N THR A 15 5.12 13.28 -20.96
CA THR A 15 5.29 12.33 -19.86
C THR A 15 4.84 12.92 -18.51
N MET A 16 5.12 14.20 -18.24
CA MET A 16 4.60 14.90 -17.05
C MET A 16 3.08 15.06 -17.07
N LEU A 17 2.49 15.44 -18.21
CA LEU A 17 1.04 15.59 -18.34
C LEU A 17 0.30 14.25 -18.17
N VAL A 18 0.83 13.16 -18.75
CA VAL A 18 0.29 11.79 -18.56
C VAL A 18 0.50 11.29 -17.12
N SER A 19 1.51 11.80 -16.39
CA SER A 19 1.76 11.42 -15.00
C SER A 19 0.76 12.00 -13.99
N LEU A 20 0.05 13.08 -14.34
CA LEU A 20 -0.87 13.79 -13.45
C LEU A 20 -2.36 13.47 -13.69
N GLU A 21 -2.73 13.00 -14.88
CA GLU A 21 -4.14 12.83 -15.24
C GLU A 21 -4.87 11.83 -14.32
N TRP A 22 -4.25 10.69 -14.02
CA TRP A 22 -4.84 9.66 -13.17
C TRP A 22 -4.86 10.06 -11.69
N THR A 23 -3.87 10.84 -11.22
CA THR A 23 -3.84 11.35 -9.84
C THR A 23 -4.95 12.38 -9.60
N GLU A 24 -5.23 13.24 -10.58
CA GLU A 24 -6.36 14.18 -10.52
C GLU A 24 -7.71 13.46 -10.40
N ARG A 25 -7.83 12.24 -10.95
CA ARG A 25 -9.06 11.43 -10.80
C ARG A 25 -9.15 10.78 -9.42
N LEU A 26 -8.02 10.48 -8.80
CA LEU A 26 -7.95 10.03 -7.41
C LEU A 26 -8.20 11.15 -6.39
N ASP A 27 -8.04 12.42 -6.79
CA ASP A 27 -8.43 13.58 -5.96
C ASP A 27 -9.96 13.74 -5.84
N LYS A 28 -10.71 13.22 -6.82
CA LYS A 28 -12.18 13.13 -6.71
C LYS A 28 -12.55 12.19 -5.56
N ARG A 29 -13.65 12.49 -4.87
CA ARG A 29 -14.23 11.57 -3.89
C ARG A 29 -14.59 10.25 -4.61
N PRO A 30 -14.42 9.08 -3.95
CA PRO A 30 -14.84 7.78 -4.48
C PRO A 30 -16.24 7.79 -5.13
N THR A 31 -17.20 8.46 -4.51
CA THR A 31 -18.60 8.54 -4.98
C THR A 31 -18.80 9.40 -6.23
N ASP A 32 -17.81 10.25 -6.55
CA ASP A 32 -17.90 11.23 -7.64
C ASP A 32 -17.09 10.78 -8.86
N ARG A 33 -16.48 9.58 -8.81
CA ARG A 33 -15.72 9.00 -9.93
C ARG A 33 -16.66 8.36 -10.94
N THR A 34 -16.49 8.76 -12.19
CA THR A 34 -17.19 8.19 -13.35
C THR A 34 -16.51 6.89 -13.81
N SER A 35 -17.16 6.13 -14.71
CA SER A 35 -16.52 4.95 -15.32
C SER A 35 -15.21 5.31 -16.02
N ASP A 36 -15.19 6.42 -16.76
CA ASP A 36 -13.99 6.90 -17.46
C ASP A 36 -12.86 7.21 -16.49
N ASP A 37 -13.18 7.80 -15.33
CA ASP A 37 -12.18 8.04 -14.28
C ASP A 37 -11.57 6.73 -13.78
N LEU A 38 -12.41 5.73 -13.52
CA LEU A 38 -11.97 4.42 -13.04
C LEU A 38 -11.12 3.69 -14.09
N ASP A 39 -11.48 3.78 -15.37
CA ASP A 39 -10.73 3.16 -16.46
C ASP A 39 -9.34 3.80 -16.62
N ILE A 40 -9.25 5.13 -16.52
CA ILE A 40 -7.97 5.87 -16.55
C ILE A 40 -7.09 5.46 -15.36
N ILE A 41 -7.64 5.46 -14.14
CA ILE A 41 -6.91 5.06 -12.93
C ILE A 41 -6.43 3.61 -13.07
N PHE A 42 -7.34 2.69 -13.43
CA PHE A 42 -7.02 1.27 -13.55
C PHE A 42 -5.94 1.01 -14.59
N SER A 43 -6.06 1.65 -15.76
CA SER A 43 -5.07 1.56 -16.83
C SER A 43 -3.69 1.96 -16.34
N LYS A 44 -3.60 3.00 -15.49
CA LYS A 44 -2.31 3.40 -14.91
C LYS A 44 -1.83 2.44 -13.82
N LEU A 45 -2.68 2.12 -12.84
CA LEU A 45 -2.25 1.34 -11.66
C LEU A 45 -1.79 -0.07 -12.04
N LYS A 46 -2.45 -0.72 -13.00
CA LYS A 46 -2.08 -2.09 -13.44
C LYS A 46 -0.69 -2.16 -14.06
N ASP A 47 -0.20 -1.06 -14.65
CA ASP A 47 1.10 -0.99 -15.33
C ASP A 47 2.23 -0.58 -14.38
N LEU A 48 1.91 -0.16 -13.15
CA LEU A 48 2.91 0.14 -12.15
C LEU A 48 3.48 -1.16 -11.57
N LYS A 49 4.81 -1.26 -11.54
CA LYS A 49 5.54 -2.38 -10.93
C LYS A 49 5.08 -2.70 -9.50
N ALA A 50 4.67 -1.69 -8.74
CA ALA A 50 4.12 -1.83 -7.39
C ALA A 50 2.91 -2.78 -7.33
N PHE A 51 2.11 -2.86 -8.39
CA PHE A 51 0.91 -3.69 -8.46
C PHE A 51 1.08 -5.03 -9.17
N GLU A 52 2.29 -5.40 -9.60
CA GLU A 52 2.53 -6.72 -10.25
C GLU A 52 2.03 -7.91 -9.42
N LYS A 53 2.02 -7.77 -8.08
CA LYS A 53 1.56 -8.81 -7.15
C LYS A 53 0.10 -8.69 -6.74
N PHE A 54 -0.59 -7.63 -7.15
CA PHE A 54 -1.97 -7.38 -6.79
C PHE A 54 -2.87 -8.04 -7.83
N HIS A 55 -3.88 -8.78 -7.36
CA HIS A 55 -4.87 -9.34 -8.26
C HIS A 55 -5.64 -8.21 -8.97
N PRO A 56 -5.96 -8.31 -10.27
CA PRO A 56 -6.64 -7.24 -11.02
C PRO A 56 -7.95 -6.76 -10.37
N LEU A 57 -8.73 -7.68 -9.79
CA LEU A 57 -9.95 -7.31 -9.05
C LEU A 57 -9.65 -6.41 -7.84
N LEU A 58 -8.55 -6.67 -7.12
CA LEU A 58 -8.14 -5.81 -6.00
C LEU A 58 -7.74 -4.42 -6.52
N ILE A 59 -7.02 -4.34 -7.64
CA ILE A 59 -6.64 -3.07 -8.26
C ILE A 59 -7.90 -2.28 -8.66
N GLN A 60 -8.89 -2.92 -9.30
CA GLN A 60 -10.17 -2.27 -9.65
C GLN A 60 -10.88 -1.71 -8.42
N GLN A 61 -10.95 -2.47 -7.33
CA GLN A 61 -11.58 -1.98 -6.12
C GLN A 61 -10.77 -0.83 -5.49
N LEU A 62 -9.43 -0.87 -5.54
CA LEU A 62 -8.60 0.24 -5.10
C LEU A 62 -8.84 1.51 -5.94
N CYS A 63 -9.07 1.39 -7.24
CA CYS A 63 -9.45 2.54 -8.08
C CYS A 63 -10.73 3.22 -7.58
N TYR A 64 -11.67 2.44 -7.04
CA TYR A 64 -12.93 2.94 -6.52
C TYR A 64 -12.77 3.58 -5.14
N TYR A 65 -12.10 2.92 -4.18
CA TYR A 65 -12.11 3.33 -2.77
C TYR A 65 -10.93 4.19 -2.30
N SER A 66 -9.83 4.24 -3.05
CA SER A 66 -8.61 4.90 -2.56
C SER A 66 -8.56 6.40 -2.87
N TYR A 67 -7.77 7.13 -2.11
CA TYR A 67 -7.29 8.48 -2.39
C TYR A 67 -5.80 8.43 -2.71
N PHE A 68 -5.31 9.40 -3.48
CA PHE A 68 -3.89 9.57 -3.73
C PHE A 68 -3.24 10.45 -2.67
N GLU A 69 -2.06 10.08 -2.20
CA GLU A 69 -1.24 10.88 -1.30
C GLU A 69 0.17 11.00 -1.88
N ASN A 70 0.71 12.21 -1.91
CA ASN A 70 2.10 12.48 -2.27
C ASN A 70 2.79 13.22 -1.11
N LEU A 71 3.73 12.55 -0.45
CA LEU A 71 4.34 13.03 0.78
C LEU A 71 5.85 13.17 0.61
N GLU A 72 6.40 14.25 1.16
CA GLU A 72 7.84 14.46 1.21
C GLU A 72 8.52 13.52 2.22
N LYS A 73 9.85 13.45 2.17
CA LYS A 73 10.66 12.72 3.16
C LYS A 73 10.52 13.33 4.55
N GLY A 74 10.45 12.48 5.58
CA GLY A 74 10.40 12.85 7.00
C GLY A 74 8.98 13.04 7.55
N VAL A 75 7.95 12.85 6.74
CA VAL A 75 6.55 12.91 7.16
C VAL A 75 6.21 11.68 8.00
N THR A 76 5.64 11.89 9.18
CA THR A 76 5.10 10.81 10.02
C THR A 76 3.66 10.55 9.63
N LEU A 77 3.36 9.37 9.08
CA LEU A 77 1.98 9.00 8.69
C LEU A 77 1.10 8.72 9.92
N PHE A 78 1.64 8.00 10.90
CA PHE A 78 1.00 7.72 12.18
C PHE A 78 2.03 7.22 13.19
N ARG A 79 1.70 7.28 14.48
CA ARG A 79 2.56 6.82 15.58
C ARG A 79 2.05 5.54 16.20
N THR A 80 2.97 4.75 16.78
CA THR A 80 2.61 3.61 17.63
C THR A 80 1.64 4.04 18.73
N GLY A 81 0.59 3.25 18.96
CA GLY A 81 -0.42 3.50 20.00
C GLY A 81 -1.61 4.36 19.55
N ASP A 82 -1.50 5.06 18.42
CA ASP A 82 -2.63 5.83 17.88
C ASP A 82 -3.74 4.89 17.38
N LEU A 83 -4.99 5.33 17.45
CA LEU A 83 -6.08 4.70 16.70
C LEU A 83 -6.02 5.18 15.26
N GLY A 84 -5.85 4.24 14.33
CA GLY A 84 -5.75 4.52 12.90
C GLY A 84 -7.11 4.56 12.21
N ALA A 85 -7.24 5.40 11.18
CA ALA A 85 -8.44 5.46 10.34
C ALA A 85 -8.19 5.06 8.86
N ASN A 86 -6.95 4.74 8.50
CA ASN A 86 -6.54 4.56 7.11
C ASN A 86 -5.58 3.38 6.92
N TRP A 87 -5.71 2.71 5.77
CA TRP A 87 -4.76 1.72 5.27
C TRP A 87 -4.04 2.28 4.05
N PHE A 88 -2.82 1.82 3.77
CA PHE A 88 -1.96 2.39 2.73
C PHE A 88 -1.32 1.32 1.85
N ALA A 89 -1.19 1.61 0.55
CA ALA A 89 -0.36 0.87 -0.40
C ALA A 89 0.69 1.80 -1.01
N ILE A 90 1.95 1.36 -1.07
CA ILE A 90 3.07 2.16 -1.55
C ILE A 90 3.19 2.03 -3.07
N LEU A 91 3.04 3.16 -3.77
CA LEU A 91 3.19 3.26 -5.22
C LEU A 91 4.64 3.49 -5.61
N SER A 92 5.32 4.39 -4.88
CA SER A 92 6.72 4.73 -5.08
C SER A 92 7.34 5.25 -3.77
N GLY A 93 8.67 5.18 -3.69
CA GLY A 93 9.42 5.61 -2.51
C GLY A 93 9.46 4.56 -1.39
N ASN A 94 9.84 5.00 -0.19
CA ASN A 94 10.08 4.17 0.98
C ASN A 94 9.56 4.82 2.26
N VAL A 95 9.08 3.96 3.15
CA VAL A 95 8.75 4.32 4.54
C VAL A 95 9.53 3.43 5.51
N ASP A 96 9.86 3.98 6.66
CA ASP A 96 10.51 3.30 7.76
C ASP A 96 9.46 2.89 8.79
N VAL A 97 9.57 1.64 9.24
CA VAL A 97 8.79 1.06 10.33
C VAL A 97 9.59 1.18 11.59
N CYS A 98 9.08 1.93 12.56
CA CYS A 98 9.78 2.28 13.78
C CYS A 98 8.99 1.88 15.02
N VAL A 99 9.67 1.50 16.08
CA VAL A 99 9.08 1.32 17.42
C VAL A 99 9.75 2.25 18.43
N PRO A 100 9.11 2.59 19.56
CA PRO A 100 9.77 3.31 20.63
C PRO A 100 11.05 2.59 21.08
N SER A 101 12.14 3.34 21.28
CA SER A 101 13.39 2.75 21.75
C SER A 101 13.26 2.25 23.21
N GLU A 102 13.97 1.16 23.54
CA GLU A 102 13.93 0.57 24.88
C GLU A 102 14.42 1.52 25.99
N ASN A 103 15.29 2.47 25.64
CA ASN A 103 15.81 3.47 26.56
C ASN A 103 14.88 4.69 26.75
N GLY A 104 13.68 4.65 26.14
CA GLY A 104 12.69 5.73 26.18
C GLY A 104 13.07 6.97 25.36
N LYS A 105 14.17 6.94 24.61
CA LYS A 105 14.66 8.06 23.79
C LYS A 105 14.62 7.72 22.31
N GLY A 106 13.72 8.38 21.59
CA GLY A 106 13.62 8.26 20.13
C GLY A 106 12.99 6.95 19.67
N HIS A 107 13.41 6.49 18.49
CA HIS A 107 12.83 5.35 17.79
C HIS A 107 13.91 4.37 17.32
N THR A 108 13.58 3.08 17.36
CA THR A 108 14.36 2.02 16.75
C THR A 108 13.75 1.67 15.39
N LEU A 109 14.55 1.78 14.32
CA LEU A 109 14.19 1.31 12.99
C LEU A 109 14.12 -0.22 12.98
N ILE A 110 12.98 -0.76 12.55
CA ILE A 110 12.75 -2.19 12.41
C ILE A 110 13.08 -2.65 10.98
N CYS A 111 12.48 -2.00 9.99
CA CYS A 111 12.77 -2.21 8.57
C CYS A 111 12.25 -1.02 7.74
N SER A 112 12.52 -1.05 6.44
CA SER A 112 11.92 -0.12 5.48
C SER A 112 11.03 -0.89 4.51
N LEU A 113 9.85 -0.34 4.23
CA LEU A 113 8.91 -0.83 3.22
C LEU A 113 9.02 0.05 1.97
N GLY A 114 8.89 -0.57 0.79
CA GLY A 114 8.96 0.13 -0.49
C GLY A 114 7.76 -0.16 -1.39
N ALA A 115 7.84 0.32 -2.63
CA ALA A 115 6.80 0.13 -3.65
C ALA A 115 6.29 -1.32 -3.71
N GLY A 116 4.97 -1.47 -3.74
CA GLY A 116 4.25 -2.74 -3.74
C GLY A 116 4.00 -3.36 -2.37
N ALA A 117 4.55 -2.79 -1.29
CA ALA A 117 4.12 -3.13 0.05
C ALA A 117 2.84 -2.37 0.44
N ALA A 118 2.04 -2.97 1.32
CA ALA A 118 0.91 -2.32 1.94
C ALA A 118 0.87 -2.55 3.45
N PHE A 119 0.35 -1.59 4.21
CA PHE A 119 0.42 -1.57 5.67
C PHE A 119 -0.73 -0.80 6.32
N GLY A 120 -0.87 -0.94 7.64
CA GLY A 120 -1.89 -0.22 8.43
C GLY A 120 -3.17 -1.03 8.63
N GLU A 121 -3.05 -2.36 8.59
CA GLU A 121 -4.09 -3.37 8.74
C GLU A 121 -4.77 -3.38 10.13
N SER A 122 -4.16 -2.76 11.15
CA SER A 122 -4.72 -2.62 12.51
C SER A 122 -6.13 -2.05 12.54
N ILE A 123 -6.52 -1.26 11.54
CA ILE A 123 -7.86 -0.68 11.42
C ILE A 123 -8.94 -1.73 11.15
N LEU A 124 -8.61 -2.93 10.68
CA LEU A 124 -9.59 -4.00 10.49
C LEU A 124 -10.22 -4.43 11.83
N TYR A 125 -9.42 -4.38 12.89
CA TYR A 125 -9.77 -4.88 14.22
C TYR A 125 -9.93 -3.75 15.25
N ASP A 126 -9.94 -2.49 14.80
CA ASP A 126 -10.03 -1.31 15.67
C ASP A 126 -8.94 -1.30 16.76
N THR A 127 -7.75 -1.80 16.40
CA THR A 127 -6.60 -1.90 17.31
C THR A 127 -5.63 -0.71 17.15
N PRO A 128 -4.93 -0.30 18.21
CA PRO A 128 -3.87 0.70 18.12
C PRO A 128 -2.75 0.30 17.14
N ARG A 129 -2.09 1.31 16.55
CA ARG A 129 -0.94 1.09 15.67
C ARG A 129 0.21 0.38 16.39
N ASN A 130 0.74 -0.68 15.80
CA ASN A 130 1.86 -1.44 16.38
C ASN A 130 3.22 -0.73 16.22
N ALA A 131 3.33 0.15 15.22
CA ALA A 131 4.55 0.85 14.83
C ALA A 131 4.25 2.31 14.41
N THR A 132 5.27 3.14 14.47
CA THR A 132 5.31 4.47 13.85
C THR A 132 5.81 4.31 12.41
N ILE A 133 5.14 4.97 11.46
CA ILE A 133 5.54 4.96 10.05
C ILE A 133 6.01 6.35 9.63
N ILE A 134 7.22 6.44 9.10
CA ILE A 134 7.85 7.70 8.68
C ILE A 134 8.35 7.56 7.24
N THR A 135 8.15 8.55 6.39
CA THR A 135 8.66 8.51 5.02
C THR A 135 10.19 8.68 5.01
N SER A 136 10.93 7.71 4.46
CA SER A 136 12.40 7.78 4.36
C SER A 136 12.89 8.31 3.00
N SER A 137 11.98 8.43 2.04
CA SER A 137 12.11 9.20 0.80
C SER A 137 10.81 9.94 0.48
N SER A 138 10.72 10.64 -0.65
CA SER A 138 9.42 11.09 -1.17
C SER A 138 8.59 9.87 -1.53
N VAL A 139 7.34 9.82 -1.10
CA VAL A 139 6.45 8.66 -1.31
C VAL A 139 5.16 9.04 -2.00
N MET A 140 4.70 8.16 -2.88
CA MET A 140 3.35 8.18 -3.40
C MET A 140 2.59 6.98 -2.84
N LEU A 141 1.38 7.20 -2.35
CA LEU A 141 0.57 6.17 -1.70
C LEU A 141 -0.85 6.18 -2.25
N LEU A 142 -1.49 5.01 -2.22
CA LEU A 142 -2.94 4.94 -2.14
C LEU A 142 -3.34 4.86 -0.67
N ARG A 143 -4.27 5.71 -0.25
CA ARG A 143 -4.88 5.70 1.09
C ARG A 143 -6.32 5.21 0.98
N VAL A 144 -6.71 4.23 1.78
CA VAL A 144 -8.09 3.77 1.87
C VAL A 144 -8.61 3.99 3.29
N GLU A 145 -9.79 4.58 3.43
CA GLU A 145 -10.44 4.79 4.72
C GLU A 145 -10.91 3.46 5.32
N GLN A 146 -10.95 3.39 6.65
CA GLN A 146 -11.29 2.16 7.38
C GLN A 146 -12.60 1.50 6.92
N LYS A 147 -13.67 2.30 6.74
CA LYS A 147 -14.98 1.78 6.32
C LYS A 147 -14.89 1.01 5.00
N ASP A 148 -14.14 1.55 4.05
CA ASP A 148 -13.99 1.01 2.71
C ASP A 148 -12.97 -0.13 2.70
N PHE A 149 -11.93 -0.03 3.53
CA PHE A 149 -10.96 -1.11 3.70
C PHE A 149 -11.58 -2.36 4.31
N LYS A 150 -12.51 -2.23 5.27
CA LYS A 150 -13.29 -3.36 5.80
C LYS A 150 -14.10 -4.05 4.69
N ILE A 151 -14.73 -3.28 3.79
CA ILE A 151 -15.45 -3.83 2.63
C ILE A 151 -14.50 -4.54 1.65
N LEU A 152 -13.36 -3.92 1.34
CA LEU A 152 -12.32 -4.49 0.49
C LEU A 152 -11.84 -5.84 1.04
N TRP A 153 -11.56 -5.88 2.34
CA TRP A 153 -11.06 -7.06 3.04
C TRP A 153 -12.05 -8.23 2.97
N GLU A 154 -13.32 -8.01 3.33
CA GLU A 154 -14.34 -9.06 3.30
C GLU A 154 -14.54 -9.66 1.90
N ARG A 155 -14.46 -8.83 0.85
CA ARG A 155 -14.65 -9.27 -0.53
C ARG A 155 -13.43 -9.91 -1.17
N ASN A 156 -12.22 -9.58 -0.70
CA ASN A 156 -10.96 -9.88 -1.39
C ASN A 156 -9.89 -10.49 -0.50
N LYS A 157 -10.26 -11.05 0.67
CA LYS A 157 -9.32 -11.58 1.67
C LYS A 157 -8.24 -12.49 1.05
N GLN A 158 -8.64 -13.36 0.12
CA GLN A 158 -7.73 -14.26 -0.60
C GLN A 158 -6.63 -13.56 -1.40
N TYR A 159 -6.87 -12.34 -1.88
CA TYR A 159 -5.91 -11.55 -2.65
C TYR A 159 -5.06 -10.62 -1.78
N LEU A 160 -5.54 -10.25 -0.59
CA LEU A 160 -4.85 -9.33 0.32
C LEU A 160 -3.78 -10.02 1.18
N HIS A 161 -3.93 -11.31 1.46
CA HIS A 161 -3.01 -12.06 2.31
C HIS A 161 -1.54 -12.05 1.84
N GLY A 162 -1.29 -11.97 0.52
CA GLY A 162 0.07 -11.95 -0.05
C GLY A 162 0.70 -10.56 -0.18
N VAL A 163 -0.06 -9.50 0.13
CA VAL A 163 0.31 -8.10 -0.14
C VAL A 163 0.42 -7.28 1.14
N ILE A 164 -0.42 -7.57 2.14
CA ILE A 164 -0.39 -6.86 3.41
C ILE A 164 0.83 -7.28 4.23
N THR A 165 1.60 -6.29 4.67
CA THR A 165 2.65 -6.45 5.67
C THR A 165 2.01 -6.40 7.06
N SER A 166 2.04 -7.51 7.79
CA SER A 166 1.57 -7.54 9.18
C SER A 166 2.58 -6.86 10.09
N LEU A 167 2.30 -5.61 10.48
CA LEU A 167 3.17 -4.83 11.35
C LEU A 167 3.18 -5.36 12.78
N SER A 168 2.08 -5.97 13.24
CA SER A 168 2.04 -6.65 14.53
C SER A 168 3.02 -7.82 14.59
N GLN A 169 3.04 -8.67 13.56
CA GLN A 169 3.99 -9.79 13.48
C GLN A 169 5.44 -9.29 13.36
N LEU A 170 5.68 -8.30 12.49
CA LEU A 170 7.02 -7.74 12.26
C LEU A 170 7.61 -7.13 13.54
N THR A 171 6.81 -6.44 14.35
CA THR A 171 7.29 -5.82 15.59
C THR A 171 7.45 -6.82 16.73
N ASN A 172 6.62 -7.88 16.79
CA ASN A 172 6.71 -8.92 17.83
C ASN A 172 7.91 -9.85 17.67
N THR A 173 8.40 -10.09 16.45
CA THR A 173 9.60 -10.91 16.22
C THR A 173 10.87 -10.22 16.69
N LEU A 174 10.86 -8.88 16.79
CA LEU A 174 12.03 -8.06 17.08
C LEU A 174 11.98 -7.37 18.45
N ASP A 175 10.87 -7.48 19.19
CA ASP A 175 10.74 -7.05 20.59
C ASP A 175 10.57 -8.28 21.53
N PRO A 176 11.64 -8.72 22.22
CA PRO A 176 11.59 -9.86 23.14
C PRO A 176 10.61 -9.69 24.31
N LYS A 177 10.26 -8.45 24.70
CA LYS A 177 9.42 -8.14 25.87
C LYS A 177 7.92 -8.13 25.57
N ARG A 178 7.52 -8.05 24.30
CA ARG A 178 6.11 -8.22 23.87
C ARG A 178 5.70 -9.69 23.71
N ARG A 179 6.58 -10.65 24.03
CA ARG A 179 6.24 -12.08 24.14
C ARG A 179 5.43 -12.38 25.40
N THR A 180 4.26 -11.80 25.58
CA THR A 180 3.34 -12.24 26.65
C THR A 180 1.89 -12.26 26.19
N SER A 181 1.40 -13.51 26.12
CA SER A 181 0.10 -14.00 26.63
C SER A 181 -1.20 -13.85 25.84
N GLU A 182 -1.18 -13.70 24.52
CA GLU A 182 -2.36 -14.05 23.69
C GLU A 182 -1.92 -14.29 22.24
N PHE A 183 -1.04 -15.26 22.05
CA PHE A 183 -0.79 -15.81 20.72
C PHE A 183 -1.76 -16.98 20.53
N ASP A 184 -2.83 -16.77 19.76
CA ASP A 184 -3.70 -17.85 19.28
C ASP A 184 -3.16 -18.33 17.92
N PRO A 185 -2.51 -19.51 17.86
CA PRO A 185 -1.98 -20.07 16.62
C PRO A 185 -3.08 -20.42 15.62
N SER A 186 -4.35 -20.51 16.03
CA SER A 186 -5.49 -20.82 15.15
C SER A 186 -5.89 -19.67 14.23
N LEU A 187 -5.44 -18.45 14.52
CA LEU A 187 -5.61 -17.28 13.66
C LEU A 187 -4.61 -17.22 12.50
N ILE A 188 -3.65 -18.15 12.45
CA ILE A 188 -2.78 -18.36 11.29
C ILE A 188 -3.60 -19.16 10.27
N PRO A 189 -3.95 -18.60 9.09
CA PRO A 189 -4.43 -19.43 8.00
C PRO A 189 -3.30 -20.39 7.67
N GLN A 190 -3.54 -21.69 7.82
CA GLN A 190 -2.59 -22.69 7.36
C GLN A 190 -2.34 -22.40 5.88
N VAL A 191 -1.09 -22.07 5.55
CA VAL A 191 -0.64 -22.06 4.17
C VAL A 191 -0.79 -23.50 3.71
N ALA A 192 -1.90 -23.78 3.03
CA ALA A 192 -2.07 -25.03 2.34
C ALA A 192 -0.92 -25.10 1.34
N SER A 193 0.07 -25.94 1.64
CA SER A 193 1.07 -26.36 0.68
C SER A 193 0.33 -26.80 -0.57
N THR A 194 0.30 -25.95 -1.58
CA THR A 194 -0.20 -26.33 -2.90
C THR A 194 0.79 -27.38 -3.39
N LYS A 195 0.44 -28.66 -3.19
CA LYS A 195 1.07 -29.75 -3.92
C LYS A 195 0.84 -29.44 -5.39
N PHE A 196 1.90 -29.09 -6.09
CA PHE A 196 1.93 -29.19 -7.53
C PHE A 196 1.57 -30.65 -7.87
N LEU A 197 0.35 -30.87 -8.36
CA LEU A 197 0.03 -32.05 -9.12
C LEU A 197 0.97 -32.03 -10.33
N LYS A 198 1.94 -32.95 -10.33
CA LYS A 198 2.64 -33.31 -11.55
C LYS A 198 1.61 -34.08 -12.38
N ASP A 199 1.23 -33.51 -13.51
CA ASP A 199 0.57 -34.25 -14.56
C ASP A 199 1.47 -35.43 -14.96
N ASP A 200 0.92 -36.63 -14.83
CA ASP A 200 1.53 -37.88 -15.25
C ASP A 200 1.16 -38.09 -16.73
N PRO A 201 2.13 -38.20 -17.67
CA PRO A 201 1.79 -38.45 -19.06
C PRO A 201 1.51 -39.94 -19.26
N SER A 202 0.32 -40.22 -19.80
CA SER A 202 0.00 -41.49 -20.49
C SER A 202 0.52 -41.44 -21.92
#